data_AF-A0A060CPP6-F1
#
_entry.id   AF-A0A060CPP6-F1
#
_cell.length_a   1.000
_cell.length_b   1.000
_cell.length_c   1.000
_cell.angle_alpha   90.00
_cell.angle_beta   90.00
_cell.angle_gamma   90.00
#
_symmetry.space_group_name_H-M   'P 1'
#
loop_
_entity.id
_entity.type
_entity.pdbx_description
1 polymer ?
#
loop_
_entity_poly.entity_id
_entity_poly.type
_entity_poly.pdbx_seq_one_letter_code
_entity_poly.pdbx_strand_id
1 'polypeptide(L)' 'VFLQATVGAFFQDEKLALIQTPHYFYSPDPFERNLTPAKRVPHEGALFYGPVQQGNDNWNATFFCGP' A
#
# COMPACT_ATOMS: atom_id res chain seq x y z
N VAL A 1 -7.71 -14.62 6.45
CA VAL A 1 -7.94 -13.86 5.19
C VAL A 1 -6.64 -13.43 4.52
N PHE A 2 -5.69 -12.75 5.20
CA PHE A 2 -4.46 -12.25 4.55
C PHE A 2 -3.72 -13.29 3.69
N LEU A 3 -3.24 -14.39 4.29
CA LEU A 3 -2.50 -15.43 3.54
C LEU A 3 -3.35 -16.10 2.44
N GLN A 4 -4.65 -16.26 2.68
CA GLN A 4 -5.56 -16.83 1.69
C GLN A 4 -5.73 -15.91 0.47
N ALA A 5 -5.64 -14.59 0.67
CA ALA A 5 -5.75 -13.59 -0.39
C ALA A 5 -4.42 -13.35 -1.13
N THR A 6 -3.27 -13.68 -0.52
CA THR A 6 -1.94 -13.36 -1.09
C THR A 6 -1.20 -14.58 -1.63
N VAL A 7 -1.12 -15.68 -0.87
CA VAL A 7 -0.25 -16.81 -1.20
C VAL A 7 -0.67 -17.52 -2.49
N GLY A 8 -1.97 -17.49 -2.82
CA GLY A 8 -2.51 -18.14 -4.02
C GLY A 8 -1.92 -17.63 -5.34
N ALA A 9 -1.52 -16.35 -5.42
CA ALA A 9 -1.03 -15.78 -6.67
C ALA A 9 0.36 -16.32 -7.07
N PHE A 10 1.19 -16.75 -6.11
CA PHE A 10 2.49 -17.39 -6.40
C PHE A 10 2.35 -18.73 -7.13
N PHE A 11 1.20 -19.39 -7.03
CA PHE A 11 0.91 -20.62 -7.79
C PHE A 11 0.36 -20.34 -9.19
N GLN A 12 -0.07 -19.11 -9.47
CA GLN A 12 -0.66 -18.72 -10.75
C GLN A 12 0.40 -18.18 -11.73
N ASP A 13 1.46 -17.57 -11.21
CA ASP A 13 2.58 -17.06 -12.01
C ASP A 13 3.92 -17.45 -11.38
N GLU A 14 4.67 -18.31 -12.07
CA GLU A 14 5.99 -18.79 -11.64
C GLU A 14 7.05 -17.68 -11.59
N LYS A 15 6.81 -16.53 -12.24
CA LYS A 15 7.71 -15.37 -12.24
C LYS A 15 7.36 -14.35 -11.16
N LEU A 16 6.26 -14.53 -10.44
CA LEU A 16 5.86 -13.62 -9.39
C LEU A 16 6.80 -13.75 -8.18
N ALA A 17 7.56 -12.69 -7.90
CA ALA A 17 8.54 -12.67 -6.82
C ALA A 17 8.06 -11.95 -5.55
N LEU A 18 7.08 -11.05 -5.67
CA LEU A 18 6.62 -10.19 -4.58
C LEU A 18 5.14 -9.86 -4.74
N ILE A 19 4.42 -9.84 -3.62
CA ILE A 19 3.08 -9.23 -3.51
C ILE A 19 3.17 -8.19 -2.41
N GLN A 20 3.09 -6.91 -2.77
CA GLN A 20 3.09 -5.80 -1.82
C GLN A 20 1.65 -5.39 -1.52
N THR A 21 1.26 -5.40 -0.24
CA THR A 21 -0.06 -4.90 0.20
C THR A 21 0.04 -3.45 0.69
N PRO A 22 -1.03 -2.64 0.57
CA PRO A 22 -1.09 -1.29 1.12
C PRO A 22 -0.79 -1.24 2.62
N HIS A 23 -0.10 -0.20 3.11
CA HIS A 23 -0.02 0.05 4.55
C HIS A 23 -1.15 0.99 4.96
N TYR A 24 -1.96 0.53 5.92
CA TYR A 24 -3.08 1.28 6.47
C TYR A 24 -2.86 1.53 7.96
N PHE A 25 -2.91 2.80 8.37
CA PHE A 25 -2.73 3.22 9.75
C PHE A 25 -4.06 3.65 10.37
N TYR A 26 -4.36 3.13 11.56
CA TYR A 26 -5.55 3.54 12.31
C TYR A 26 -5.36 4.84 13.10
N SER A 27 -4.11 5.13 13.48
CA SER A 27 -3.79 6.36 14.23
C SER A 27 -3.49 7.49 13.26
N PRO A 28 -4.07 8.69 13.46
CA PRO A 28 -3.73 9.84 12.64
C PRO A 28 -2.29 10.25 12.91
N ASP A 29 -1.59 10.68 11.86
CA ASP A 29 -0.26 11.22 11.98
C ASP A 29 -0.28 12.58 12.73
N PRO A 30 0.87 13.11 13.18
CA PRO A 30 0.93 14.39 13.89
C PRO A 30 0.35 15.57 13.12
N PHE A 31 0.41 15.56 11.78
CA PHE A 31 -0.16 16.62 10.94
C PHE A 31 -1.68 16.54 10.93
N GLU A 32 -2.25 15.36 10.69
CA GLU A 32 -3.69 15.09 10.77
C GLU A 32 -4.29 15.41 12.14
N ARG A 33 -3.54 15.11 13.22
CA ARG A 33 -3.99 15.38 14.59
C ARG A 33 -3.96 16.86 14.93
N ASN A 34 -2.93 17.58 14.52
CA ASN A 34 -2.65 18.94 15.01
C ASN A 34 -3.23 20.05 14.11
N LEU A 35 -3.62 19.76 12.87
CA LEU A 35 -4.17 20.75 11.94
C LEU A 35 -5.65 20.47 11.63
N THR A 36 -6.54 21.35 12.08
CA THR A 36 -8.00 21.24 11.87
C THR A 36 -8.42 21.04 10.41
N PRO A 37 -7.79 21.67 9.39
CA PRO A 37 -8.12 21.41 7.99
C PRO A 37 -7.73 20.01 7.50
N ALA A 38 -6.75 19.36 8.14
CA ALA A 38 -6.20 18.07 7.72
C ALA A 38 -7.20 16.91 7.88
N LYS A 39 -8.24 17.07 8.71
CA LYS A 39 -9.32 16.06 8.87
C LYS A 39 -10.10 15.75 7.59
N ARG A 40 -9.99 16.60 6.56
CA ARG A 40 -10.65 16.41 5.25
C ARG A 40 -9.68 15.94 4.16
N VAL A 41 -8.39 15.85 4.48
CA VAL A 41 -7.34 15.43 3.54
C VAL A 41 -7.05 13.95 3.80
N PRO A 42 -6.87 13.12 2.75
CA PRO A 42 -6.44 11.74 2.92
C PRO A 42 -5.06 11.67 3.58
N HIS A 43 -4.83 10.62 4.38
CA HIS A 43 -3.53 10.32 4.96
C HIS A 43 -2.42 10.31 3.91
N GLU A 44 -1.24 10.80 4.28
CA GLU A 44 -0.09 10.96 3.37
C GLU A 44 0.22 9.66 2.60
N GLY A 45 0.17 8.52 3.31
CA GLY A 45 0.40 7.19 2.72
C GLY A 45 -0.62 6.77 1.65
N ALA A 46 -1.81 7.38 1.61
CA ALA A 46 -2.86 7.01 0.64
C ALA A 46 -2.46 7.35 -0.80
N LEU A 47 -1.64 8.39 -1.01
CA LEU A 47 -1.11 8.71 -2.33
C LEU A 47 -0.12 7.63 -2.80
N PHE A 48 0.76 7.19 -1.91
CA PHE A 48 1.79 6.22 -2.24
C PHE A 48 1.19 4.81 -2.44
N TYR A 49 0.48 4.28 -1.45
CA TYR A 49 -0.10 2.93 -1.51
C TYR A 49 -1.33 2.82 -2.43
N GLY A 50 -1.87 3.94 -2.90
CA GLY A 50 -2.92 3.98 -3.91
C GLY A 50 -2.34 4.17 -5.32
N PRO A 51 -2.53 5.33 -5.94
CA PRO A 51 -2.25 5.54 -7.37
C PRO A 51 -0.78 5.30 -7.75
N VAL A 52 0.18 5.60 -6.87
CA VAL A 52 1.61 5.44 -7.19
C VAL A 52 2.01 3.97 -7.25
N GLN A 53 1.69 3.17 -6.23
CA GLN A 53 2.01 1.74 -6.24
C GLN A 53 1.22 0.97 -7.30
N GLN A 54 -0.04 1.33 -7.55
CA GLN A 54 -0.79 0.79 -8.69
C GLN A 54 -0.14 1.14 -10.03
N GLY A 55 0.41 2.35 -10.15
CA GLY A 55 1.20 2.76 -11.30
C GLY A 55 2.47 1.93 -11.47
N ASN A 56 3.20 1.67 -10.39
CA ASN A 56 4.42 0.86 -10.43
C ASN A 56 4.14 -0.60 -10.80
N ASP A 57 3.01 -1.16 -10.35
CA ASP A 57 2.60 -2.53 -10.64
C ASP A 57 2.41 -2.76 -12.14
N ASN A 58 1.83 -1.79 -12.85
CA ASN A 58 1.70 -1.83 -14.31
C ASN A 58 3.03 -1.92 -15.06
N TRP A 59 4.13 -1.50 -14.43
CA TRP A 59 5.48 -1.49 -15.01
C TRP A 59 6.41 -2.55 -14.40
N ASN A 60 5.87 -3.50 -13.62
CA ASN A 60 6.65 -4.48 -12.88
C ASN A 60 7.75 -3.83 -12.01
N ALA A 61 7.43 -2.66 -11.45
CA ALA A 61 8.31 -1.81 -10.65
C ALA A 61 7.86 -1.71 -9.19
N THR A 62 6.86 -2.48 -8.79
CA THR A 62 6.46 -2.64 -7.40
C THR A 62 7.66 -3.14 -6.59
N PHE A 63 7.87 -2.56 -5.41
CA PHE A 63 9.00 -2.88 -4.56
C PHE A 63 8.56 -3.15 -3.12
N PHE A 64 9.44 -3.81 -2.38
CA PHE A 64 9.23 -4.16 -0.98
C PHE A 64 9.22 -2.88 -0.12
N CYS A 65 8.09 -2.59 0.52
CA CYS A 65 7.87 -1.31 1.20
C CYS A 65 8.10 -1.34 2.73
N GLY A 66 8.81 -2.32 3.26
CA GLY A 66 9.33 -2.18 4.63
C GLY A 66 9.93 -3.46 5.20
N PRO A 67 10.91 -3.35 6.10
CA PRO A 67 11.43 -4.47 6.90
C PRO A 67 10.37 -5.11 7.80
#